data_AF-A0A8X6PAW8-F1
#
_entry.id   AF-A0A8X6PAW8-F1
#
_cell.length_a   1.000
_cell.length_b   1.000
_cell.length_c   1.000
_cell.angle_alpha   90.00
_cell.angle_beta   90.00
_cell.angle_gamma   90.00
#
_symmetry.space_group_name_H-M   'P 1'
#
loop_
_entity.id
_entity.type
_entity.pdbx_description
1 polymer ?
#
loop_
_entity_poly.entity_id
_entity_poly.type
_entity_poly.pdbx_seq_one_letter_code
_entity_poly.pdbx_strand_id
1 'polypeptide(L)'
;MGGKTTYFYCLRNGFYNTKGDKKRTIKMAGSNKINGNCPSKMKVCEDIENHVCVEYIKTHLGHGKDLGRMQITREEKDKIGRKFQLKPF
;
A
#
# COMPACT_ATOMS: atom_id res chain seq x y z
N MET A 1 -17.39 0.91 27.50
CA MET A 1 -16.21 1.40 26.75
C MET A 1 -15.79 0.32 25.75
N GLY A 2 -16.33 0.37 24.54
CA GLY A 2 -16.18 -0.70 23.54
C GLY A 2 -16.08 -0.10 22.14
N GLY A 3 -14.99 0.62 21.87
CA GLY A 3 -14.70 1.16 20.54
C GLY A 3 -13.78 0.24 19.75
N LYS A 4 -13.92 0.23 18.42
CA LYS A 4 -13.05 -0.53 17.51
C LYS A 4 -11.87 0.33 17.11
N THR A 5 -10.66 -0.17 17.32
CA THR A 5 -9.42 0.51 16.85
C THR A 5 -8.81 -0.25 15.70
N THR A 6 -8.58 0.42 14.57
CA THR A 6 -7.95 -0.13 13.37
C THR A 6 -6.66 0.62 13.06
N TYR A 7 -5.60 -0.11 12.72
CA TYR A 7 -4.31 0.45 12.34
C TYR A 7 -4.03 0.26 10.86
N PHE A 8 -3.64 1.34 10.18
CA PHE A 8 -3.16 1.34 8.82
C PHE A 8 -1.70 1.76 8.80
N TYR A 9 -0.90 1.06 8.00
CA TYR A 9 0.53 1.34 7.85
C TYR A 9 0.84 1.64 6.39
N CYS A 10 1.92 2.38 6.15
CA CYS A 10 2.42 2.55 4.79
C CYS A 10 2.65 1.19 4.11
N LEU A 11 2.19 1.06 2.85
CA LEU A 11 2.40 -0.15 2.03
C LEU A 11 3.88 -0.57 1.95
N ARG A 12 4.78 0.42 2.00
CA ARG A 12 6.22 0.22 1.91
C ARG A 12 6.88 -0.17 3.23
N ASN A 13 6.17 -0.03 4.36
CA ASN A 13 6.70 -0.37 5.68
C ASN A 13 7.01 -1.87 5.83
N GLY A 14 8.15 -2.18 6.44
CA GLY A 14 8.56 -3.52 6.84
C GLY A 14 9.55 -4.18 5.88
N PHE A 15 9.73 -5.47 6.09
CA PHE A 15 10.68 -6.31 5.37
C PHE A 15 9.97 -7.25 4.40
N TYR A 16 10.57 -7.46 3.24
CA TYR A 16 10.10 -8.44 2.29
C TYR A 16 10.45 -9.84 2.77
N ASN A 17 9.42 -10.65 3.01
CA ASN A 17 9.57 -12.06 3.31
C ASN A 17 9.14 -12.87 2.07
N THR A 18 10.05 -13.68 1.54
CA THR A 18 9.75 -14.60 0.45
C THR A 18 8.70 -15.62 0.92
N LYS A 19 7.66 -15.86 0.12
CA LYS A 19 6.66 -16.91 0.36
C LYS A 19 6.79 -18.00 -0.70
N GLY A 20 6.66 -19.26 -0.29
CA GLY A 20 6.75 -20.46 -1.16
C GLY A 20 8.17 -21.01 -1.34
N ASP A 21 8.31 -22.02 -2.21
CA ASP A 21 9.55 -22.81 -2.43
C ASP A 21 10.70 -22.06 -3.14
N LYS A 22 10.61 -20.73 -3.27
CA LYS A 22 11.63 -19.89 -3.98
C LYS A 22 11.94 -20.29 -5.43
N LYS A 23 11.07 -21.07 -6.08
CA LYS A 23 11.20 -21.50 -7.49
C LYS A 23 11.08 -20.36 -8.51
N ARG A 24 10.51 -19.22 -8.12
CA ARG A 24 10.35 -18.03 -8.97
C ARG A 24 11.25 -16.91 -8.46
N THR A 25 11.99 -16.29 -9.38
CA THR A 25 12.74 -15.06 -9.13
C THR A 25 11.81 -13.88 -8.84
N ILE A 26 12.34 -12.91 -8.09
CA ILE A 26 11.61 -11.67 -7.80
C ILE A 26 11.41 -10.91 -9.12
N LYS A 27 10.25 -10.26 -9.26
CA LYS A 27 9.95 -9.37 -10.41
C LYS A 27 11.07 -8.33 -10.55
N MET A 28 11.32 -7.83 -11.76
CA MET A 28 12.30 -6.75 -11.99
C MET A 28 12.05 -5.52 -11.11
N ALA A 29 10.78 -5.19 -10.84
CA ALA A 29 10.41 -4.10 -9.94
C ALA A 29 10.77 -4.37 -8.47
N GLY A 30 11.14 -5.58 -8.07
CA GLY A 30 11.42 -5.91 -6.67
C GLY A 30 10.18 -5.93 -5.78
N SER A 31 10.40 -5.92 -4.46
CA SER A 31 9.34 -5.81 -3.46
C SER A 31 8.86 -4.36 -3.28
N ASN A 32 7.61 -4.18 -2.85
CA ASN A 32 7.11 -2.88 -2.42
C ASN A 32 7.68 -2.45 -1.06
N LYS A 33 8.21 -3.40 -0.28
CA LYS A 33 8.80 -3.17 1.04
C LYS A 33 10.16 -2.51 0.92
N ILE A 34 10.43 -1.48 1.73
CA ILE A 34 11.72 -0.79 1.77
C ILE A 34 12.79 -1.55 2.59
N ASN A 35 12.43 -2.71 3.15
CA ASN A 35 13.28 -3.45 4.09
C ASN A 35 13.75 -2.56 5.24
N GLY A 36 12.79 -1.82 5.79
CA GLY A 36 13.01 -0.83 6.84
C GLY A 36 11.69 -0.34 7.40
N ASN A 37 11.76 0.55 8.38
CA ASN A 37 10.59 1.08 9.06
C ASN A 37 10.18 2.45 8.47
N CYS A 38 8.93 2.54 8.00
CA CYS A 38 8.32 3.81 7.66
C CYS A 38 7.41 4.27 8.82
N PRO A 39 7.60 5.48 9.38
CA PRO A 39 6.79 5.96 10.51
C PRO A 39 5.35 6.32 10.10
N SER A 40 5.06 6.41 8.80
CA SER A 40 3.72 6.77 8.34
C SER A 40 2.73 5.65 8.66
N LYS A 41 1.74 6.02 9.48
CA LYS A 41 0.68 5.16 9.97
C LYS A 41 -0.56 5.99 10.29
N MET A 42 -1.69 5.33 10.39
CA MET A 42 -2.97 5.91 10.78
C MET A 42 -3.65 4.98 11.78
N LYS A 43 -4.13 5.54 12.87
CA LYS A 43 -4.92 4.87 13.89
C LYS A 43 -6.33 5.46 13.81
N VAL A 44 -7.29 4.60 13.52
CA VAL A 44 -8.70 4.94 13.43
C VAL A 44 -9.41 4.33 14.63
N CYS A 45 -10.09 5.16 15.41
CA CYS A 45 -10.89 4.76 16.56
C CYS A 45 -12.35 5.06 16.26
N GLU A 46 -13.17 4.03 16.24
CA GLU A 46 -14.62 4.11 16.07
C GLU A 46 -15.28 3.90 17.44
N ASP A 47 -16.06 4.87 17.89
CA ASP A 47 -16.83 4.76 19.14
C ASP A 47 -18.21 4.12 18.91
N ILE A 48 -18.86 3.71 19.99
CA ILE A 48 -20.18 3.05 20.00
C ILE A 48 -21.26 3.96 19.39
N GLU A 49 -21.09 5.28 19.49
CA GLU A 49 -22.00 6.29 18.95
C GLU A 49 -21.71 6.66 17.47
N ASN A 50 -20.95 5.83 16.74
CA ASN A 50 -20.50 6.07 15.36
C ASN A 50 -19.59 7.29 15.17
N HIS A 51 -18.99 7.81 16.23
CA HIS A 51 -17.95 8.83 16.12
C HIS A 51 -16.64 8.20 15.65
N VAL A 52 -15.99 8.81 14.66
CA VAL A 52 -14.71 8.34 14.10
C VAL A 52 -13.61 9.34 14.44
N CYS A 53 -12.66 8.93 15.26
CA CYS A 53 -11.44 9.69 15.58
C CYS A 53 -10.25 9.12 14.82
N VAL A 54 -9.47 9.97 14.16
CA VAL A 54 -8.32 9.55 13.35
C VAL A 54 -7.05 10.28 13.79
N GLU A 55 -6.07 9.51 14.24
CA GLU A 55 -4.70 9.98 14.48
C GLU A 55 -3.80 9.48 13.35
N TYR A 56 -3.12 10.36 12.63
CA TYR A 56 -2.26 9.94 11.52
C TYR A 56 -0.92 10.66 11.47
N ILE A 57 0.10 9.92 11.03
CA ILE A 57 1.44 10.43 10.73
C ILE A 57 1.61 10.41 9.22
N LYS A 58 1.57 11.59 8.60
CA LYS A 58 1.75 11.77 7.14
C LYS A 58 3.20 11.58 6.69
N THR A 59 4.16 11.80 7.58
CA THR A 59 5.57 11.84 7.21
C THR A 59 6.08 10.45 6.86
N HIS A 60 6.61 10.30 5.64
CA HIS A 60 7.34 9.12 5.21
C HIS A 60 8.84 9.39 5.33
N LEU A 61 9.58 8.48 5.96
CA LEU A 61 11.03 8.51 6.03
C LEU A 61 11.61 7.30 5.30
N GLY A 62 12.76 7.49 4.64
CA GLY A 62 13.46 6.44 3.90
C GLY A 62 12.86 6.10 2.54
N HIS A 63 11.78 6.77 2.09
CA HIS A 63 11.25 6.60 0.74
C HIS A 63 10.39 7.77 0.25
N GLY A 64 10.30 7.91 -1.07
CA GLY A 64 9.43 8.88 -1.74
C GLY A 64 7.99 8.40 -1.95
N LYS A 65 7.18 9.28 -2.52
CA LYS A 65 5.82 8.97 -3.01
C LYS A 65 5.92 8.31 -4.39
N ASP A 66 6.27 7.03 -4.43
CA ASP A 66 6.43 6.29 -5.68
C ASP A 66 5.06 5.88 -6.25
N LEU A 67 4.50 6.70 -7.15
CA LEU A 67 3.21 6.41 -7.80
C LEU A 67 3.20 5.03 -8.49
N GLY A 68 4.32 4.63 -9.10
CA GLY A 68 4.47 3.32 -9.74
C GLY A 68 4.42 2.12 -8.79
N ARG A 69 4.51 2.33 -7.47
CA ARG A 69 4.39 1.29 -6.44
C ARG A 69 2.97 1.16 -5.89
N MET A 70 2.08 2.10 -6.21
CA MET A 70 0.70 2.04 -5.76
C MET A 70 -0.06 0.93 -6.47
N GLN A 71 -0.95 0.30 -5.73
CA GLN A 71 -1.83 -0.72 -6.28
C GLN A 71 -2.92 -0.04 -7.09
N ILE A 72 -2.90 -0.29 -8.39
CA ILE A 72 -3.95 0.15 -9.32
C ILE A 72 -5.12 -0.84 -9.22
N THR A 73 -6.35 -0.33 -9.18
CA THR A 73 -7.57 -1.14 -9.18
C THR A 73 -7.72 -1.90 -10.51
N ARG A 74 -8.58 -2.93 -10.51
CA ARG A 74 -8.84 -3.70 -11.73
C ARG A 74 -9.44 -2.82 -12.82
N GLU A 75 -10.39 -1.96 -12.47
CA GLU A 75 -11.04 -1.04 -13.40
C GLU A 75 -10.05 -0.05 -14.03
N GLU A 76 -9.15 0.52 -13.23
CA GLU A 76 -8.10 1.41 -13.73
C GLU A 76 -7.14 0.67 -14.66
N LYS A 77 -6.76 -0.58 -14.34
CA LYS A 77 -5.94 -1.41 -15.23
C LYS A 77 -6.65 -1.70 -16.56
N ASP A 78 -7.94 -2.01 -16.52
CA ASP A 78 -8.74 -2.26 -17.72
C ASP A 78 -8.85 -1.00 -18.58
N LYS A 79 -9.06 0.18 -17.97
CA LYS A 79 -9.05 1.48 -18.68
C LYS A 79 -7.71 1.76 -19.34
N ILE A 80 -6.60 1.50 -18.66
CA ILE A 80 -5.26 1.68 -19.20
C ILE A 80 -5.02 0.71 -20.37
N GLY A 81 -5.37 -0.56 -20.22
CA GLY A 81 -5.24 -1.58 -21.27
C GLY A 81 -6.00 -1.20 -22.55
N ARG A 82 -7.25 -0.72 -22.42
CA ARG A 82 -8.04 -0.23 -23.55
C ARG A 82 -7.36 0.93 -24.30
N LYS A 83 -6.75 1.89 -23.58
CA LYS A 83 -6.03 3.01 -24.20
C LYS A 83 -4.80 2.55 -25.01
N PHE A 84 -4.11 1.51 -24.56
CA PHE A 84 -2.95 0.96 -25.26
C PHE A 84 -3.32 0.08 -26.47
N GLN A 85 -4.46 -0.61 -26.44
CA GLN A 85 -4.96 -1.38 -27.59
C GLN A 85 -5.36 -0.50 -28.79
N LEU A 86 -5.66 0.78 -28.56
CA LEU A 86 -6.17 1.71 -29.58
C LEU A 86 -5.06 2.45 -30.36
N LYS A 87 -3.79 2.23 -30.03
CA LYS A 87 -2.66 2.78 -30.81
C LYS A 87 -1.99 1.65 -31.58
N PRO A 88 -2.23 1.50 -32.89
CA PRO A 88 -1.32 0.72 -33.72
C PRO A 88 0.07 1.39 -33.67
N PHE A 89 1.11 0.56 -33.58
CA PHE A 89 2.51 0.98 -33.65
C PHE A 89 2.84 1.58 -35.01
#